data_AF-A0A7X6ARN1-F1
#
_entry.id   AF-A0A7X6ARN1-F1
#
_cell.length_a   1.000
_cell.length_b   1.000
_cell.length_c   1.000
_cell.angle_alpha   90.00
_cell.angle_beta   90.00
_cell.angle_gamma   90.00
#
_symmetry.space_group_name_H-M   'P 1'
#
loop_
_entity.id
_entity.type
_entity.pdbx_description
1 polymer ?
#
loop_
_entity_poly.entity_id
_entity_poly.type
_entity_poly.pdbx_seq_one_letter_code
_entity_poly.pdbx_strand_id
1 'polypeptide(L)'
;MPDRRAPFRAAAVALVVAVAAAVFDMGGFDLTQFLRVGEQAWARDFVEADLPDTHVVPGWGHDGQANYVLAAVFPDLAEADGYLDSVTYRSRRIVYPALLSWVPRGMPLVAAMWIVNLAAIAGAAAALAALARRHRASWLVGAAVG
;
A
#
# COMPACT_ATOMS: atom_id res chain seq x y z
N MET A 1 4.24 -31.18 -21.86
CA MET A 1 4.27 -29.79 -22.41
C MET A 1 4.67 -28.85 -21.30
N PRO A 2 5.81 -28.14 -21.39
CA PRO A 2 6.22 -27.18 -20.35
C PRO A 2 5.20 -26.04 -20.26
N ASP A 3 4.81 -25.69 -19.02
CA ASP A 3 3.83 -24.65 -18.76
C ASP A 3 4.37 -23.29 -19.24
N ARG A 4 3.84 -22.80 -20.37
CA ARG A 4 4.19 -21.48 -20.95
C ARG A 4 3.84 -20.31 -20.01
N ARG A 5 3.19 -20.56 -18.86
CA ARG A 5 2.87 -19.57 -17.82
C ARG A 5 3.96 -19.43 -16.75
N ALA A 6 4.84 -20.42 -16.60
CA ALA A 6 5.92 -20.43 -15.61
C ALA A 6 6.89 -19.23 -15.71
N PRO A 7 7.38 -18.81 -16.90
CA PRO A 7 8.39 -17.74 -16.96
C PRO A 7 7.85 -16.36 -16.56
N PHE A 8 6.55 -16.11 -16.77
CA PHE A 8 5.95 -14.81 -16.43
C PHE A 8 5.59 -14.68 -14.95
N ARG A 9 5.15 -15.78 -14.32
CA ARG A 9 4.96 -15.83 -12.86
C ARG A 9 6.30 -15.65 -12.15
N ALA A 10 7.34 -16.32 -12.64
CA ALA A 10 8.69 -16.14 -12.16
C ALA A 10 9.20 -14.69 -12.35
N ALA A 11 8.90 -14.05 -13.49
CA ALA A 11 9.29 -12.66 -13.74
C ALA A 11 8.55 -11.65 -12.83
N ALA A 12 7.25 -11.84 -12.58
CA ALA A 12 6.50 -10.97 -11.67
C ALA A 12 6.97 -11.12 -10.21
N VAL A 13 7.19 -12.36 -9.76
CA VAL A 13 7.78 -12.64 -8.44
C VAL A 13 9.20 -12.09 -8.36
N ALA A 14 10.02 -12.29 -9.39
CA ALA A 14 11.37 -11.74 -9.45
C ALA A 14 11.38 -10.21 -9.46
N LEU A 15 10.40 -9.54 -10.08
CA LEU A 15 10.27 -8.08 -10.02
C LEU A 15 9.90 -7.62 -8.62
N VAL A 16 8.93 -8.26 -7.97
CA VAL A 16 8.56 -7.92 -6.57
C VAL A 16 9.73 -8.17 -5.63
N VAL A 17 10.42 -9.30 -5.78
CA VAL A 17 11.61 -9.64 -4.97
C VAL A 17 12.78 -8.70 -5.27
N ALA A 18 13.01 -8.33 -6.54
CA ALA A 18 14.08 -7.40 -6.90
C ALA A 18 13.78 -5.97 -6.44
N VAL A 19 12.52 -5.51 -6.51
CA VAL A 19 12.11 -4.21 -5.97
C VAL A 19 12.23 -4.22 -4.45
N ALA A 20 11.76 -5.28 -3.77
CA ALA A 20 11.93 -5.42 -2.34
C ALA A 20 13.41 -5.48 -1.94
N ALA A 21 14.22 -6.30 -2.61
CA ALA A 21 15.65 -6.43 -2.35
C ALA A 21 16.42 -5.13 -2.63
N ALA A 22 16.15 -4.43 -3.75
CA ALA A 22 16.75 -3.14 -4.04
C ALA A 22 16.34 -2.07 -3.02
N VAL A 23 15.10 -2.12 -2.54
CA VAL A 23 14.60 -1.27 -1.46
C VAL A 23 15.34 -1.55 -0.14
N PHE A 24 15.63 -2.82 0.18
CA PHE A 24 16.38 -3.19 1.39
C PHE A 24 17.90 -2.94 1.27
N ASP A 25 18.50 -3.13 0.08
CA ASP A 25 19.94 -3.00 -0.16
C ASP A 25 20.42 -1.54 -0.22
N MET A 26 19.52 -0.58 -0.50
CA MET A 26 19.82 0.86 -0.47
C MET A 26 20.02 1.43 0.96
N GLY A 27 20.03 0.60 2.01
CA GLY A 27 20.60 0.98 3.31
C GLY A 27 19.87 2.08 4.08
N GLY A 28 18.55 2.23 3.91
CA GLY A 28 17.81 3.27 4.65
C GLY A 28 16.35 3.48 4.23
N PHE A 29 15.64 2.42 3.87
CA PHE A 29 14.22 2.57 3.50
C PHE A 29 13.35 2.73 4.74
N ASP A 30 13.04 3.98 5.04
CA ASP A 30 12.08 4.32 6.08
C ASP A 30 10.65 4.09 5.57
N LEU A 31 10.06 2.98 6.02
CA LEU A 31 8.68 2.61 5.68
C LEU A 31 7.65 3.64 6.16
N THR A 32 7.97 4.48 7.16
CA THR A 32 7.04 5.52 7.61
C THR A 32 6.84 6.60 6.54
N GLN A 33 7.76 6.74 5.59
CA GLN A 33 7.59 7.61 4.43
C GLN A 33 6.43 7.19 3.51
N PHE A 34 5.86 5.98 3.66
CA PHE A 34 4.65 5.59 2.93
C PHE A 34 3.36 6.13 3.55
N LEU A 35 3.38 6.45 4.84
CA LEU A 35 2.24 7.09 5.49
C LEU A 35 2.14 8.56 5.07
N ARG A 36 3.29 9.24 4.89
CA ARG A 36 3.41 10.69 4.61
C ARG A 36 2.44 11.48 5.47
N VAL A 37 2.66 11.44 6.78
CA VAL A 37 1.76 12.06 7.75
C VAL A 37 1.81 13.57 7.57
N GLY A 38 0.65 14.20 7.37
CA GLY A 38 0.58 15.65 7.22
C GLY A 38 0.75 16.37 8.55
N GLU A 39 1.47 17.50 8.56
CA GLU A 39 1.51 18.40 9.73
C GLU A 39 0.11 18.86 10.17
N GLN A 40 -0.83 18.98 9.22
CA GLN A 40 -2.21 19.41 9.43
C GLN A 40 -3.19 18.23 9.55
N ALA A 41 -2.72 16.99 9.42
CA ALA A 41 -3.58 15.82 9.41
C ALA A 41 -4.26 15.57 10.76
N TRP A 42 -5.55 15.27 10.74
CA TRP A 42 -6.28 14.77 11.93
C TRP A 42 -5.62 13.53 12.54
N ALA A 43 -5.03 12.67 11.70
CA ALA A 43 -4.41 11.42 12.12
C ALA A 43 -3.04 11.60 12.77
N ARG A 44 -2.47 12.82 12.78
CA ARG A 44 -1.07 13.05 13.16
C ARG A 44 -0.75 12.52 14.54
N ASP A 45 -1.46 13.00 15.56
CA ASP A 45 -1.19 12.64 16.95
C ASP A 45 -1.35 11.13 17.18
N PHE A 46 -2.31 10.50 16.51
CA PHE A 46 -2.52 9.05 16.56
C PHE A 46 -1.33 8.29 15.97
N VAL A 47 -0.86 8.71 14.80
CA VAL A 47 0.25 8.03 14.11
C VAL A 47 1.57 8.28 14.84
N GLU A 48 1.84 9.50 15.31
CA GLU A 48 3.05 9.82 16.08
C GLU A 48 3.10 9.06 17.43
N ALA A 49 1.94 8.79 18.06
CA ALA A 49 1.88 7.97 19.26
C ALA A 49 2.31 6.51 19.00
N ASP A 50 1.99 5.96 17.84
CA ASP A 50 2.36 4.60 17.44
C ASP A 50 3.76 4.51 16.80
N LEU A 51 4.18 5.59 16.14
CA LEU A 51 5.38 5.71 15.32
C LEU A 51 6.05 7.07 15.60
N PRO A 52 6.77 7.23 16.72
CA PRO A 52 7.35 8.51 17.11
C PRO A 52 8.34 9.07 16.08
N ASP A 53 9.01 8.20 15.32
CA ASP A 53 9.96 8.56 14.28
C ASP A 53 9.32 8.69 12.88
N THR A 54 7.99 8.80 12.80
CA THR A 54 7.28 8.90 11.51
C THR A 54 7.68 10.15 10.74
N HIS A 55 7.82 10.02 9.42
CA HIS A 55 8.08 11.15 8.56
C HIS A 55 6.84 12.05 8.40
N VAL A 56 6.93 13.26 8.96
CA VAL A 56 5.91 14.31 8.84
C VAL A 56 6.24 15.21 7.64
N VAL A 57 5.22 15.49 6.82
CA VAL A 57 5.34 16.32 5.61
C VAL A 57 4.43 17.55 5.70
N PRO A 58 4.80 18.68 5.06
CA PRO A 58 3.96 19.87 5.03
C PRO A 58 2.56 19.59 4.43
N GLY A 59 1.53 20.16 5.04
CA GLY A 59 0.13 20.06 4.59
C GLY A 59 -0.64 18.87 5.18
N TRP A 60 -1.58 18.32 4.42
CA TRP A 60 -2.51 17.28 4.89
C TRP A 60 -1.98 15.85 4.82
N GLY A 61 -0.84 15.63 4.15
CA GLY A 61 -0.30 14.28 3.95
C GLY A 61 -1.08 13.46 2.92
N HIS A 62 -1.03 12.13 3.05
CA HIS A 62 -1.74 11.20 2.16
C HIS A 62 -2.80 10.37 2.87
N ASP A 63 -3.71 9.80 2.08
CA ASP A 63 -4.76 8.88 2.56
C ASP A 63 -4.23 7.63 3.28
N GLY A 64 -2.93 7.31 3.16
CA GLY A 64 -2.28 6.23 3.87
C GLY A 64 -2.45 6.32 5.39
N GLN A 65 -2.33 7.52 5.97
CA GLN A 65 -2.52 7.75 7.40
C GLN A 65 -3.95 7.41 7.87
N ALA A 66 -4.96 7.70 7.06
CA ALA A 66 -6.36 7.39 7.38
C ALA A 66 -6.61 5.87 7.34
N ASN A 67 -6.02 5.18 6.36
CA ASN A 67 -6.10 3.71 6.30
C ASN A 67 -5.38 3.05 7.47
N TYR A 68 -4.26 3.63 7.92
CA TYR A 68 -3.54 3.17 9.10
C TYR A 68 -4.40 3.28 10.37
N VAL A 69 -4.99 4.45 10.64
CA VAL A 69 -5.89 4.67 11.79
C VAL A 69 -7.05 3.67 11.77
N LEU A 70 -7.73 3.53 10.63
CA LEU A 70 -8.84 2.59 10.51
C LEU A 70 -8.41 1.14 10.74
N ALA A 71 -7.24 0.72 10.25
CA ALA A 71 -6.75 -0.64 10.45
C ALA A 71 -6.37 -0.86 11.92
N ALA A 72 -5.78 0.14 12.57
CA ALA A 72 -5.34 0.09 13.96
C ALA A 72 -6.49 -0.03 14.98
N VAL A 73 -7.66 0.51 14.67
CA VAL A 73 -8.83 0.55 15.58
C VAL A 73 -9.95 -0.40 15.17
N PHE A 74 -9.95 -0.96 13.96
CA PHE A 74 -11.02 -1.86 13.51
C PHE A 74 -11.08 -3.12 14.39
N PRO A 75 -12.28 -3.56 14.83
CA PRO A 75 -13.62 -3.13 14.38
C PRO A 75 -14.23 -1.95 15.14
N ASP A 76 -13.60 -1.41 16.17
CA ASP A 76 -14.13 -0.29 16.95
C ASP A 76 -13.85 1.07 16.28
N LEU A 77 -14.67 1.40 15.29
CA LEU A 77 -14.54 2.64 14.53
C LEU A 77 -14.87 3.91 15.33
N ALA A 78 -15.40 3.79 16.56
CA ALA A 78 -15.60 4.95 17.42
C ALA A 78 -14.27 5.53 17.89
N GLU A 79 -13.23 4.71 18.05
CA GLU A 79 -11.88 5.16 18.42
C GLU A 79 -11.20 6.00 17.32
N ALA A 80 -11.69 5.94 16.08
CA ALA A 80 -11.19 6.77 14.98
C ALA A 80 -11.75 8.20 14.97
N ASP A 81 -12.71 8.50 15.85
CA ASP A 81 -13.31 9.83 15.93
C ASP A 81 -12.27 10.88 16.38
N GLY A 82 -12.27 12.03 15.72
CA GLY A 82 -11.24 13.06 15.90
C GLY A 82 -9.92 12.82 15.16
N TYR A 83 -9.62 11.59 14.71
CA TYR A 83 -8.39 11.27 13.96
C TYR A 83 -8.58 11.18 12.45
N LEU A 84 -9.81 11.33 11.97
CA LEU A 84 -10.16 11.30 10.56
C LEU A 84 -10.96 12.53 10.16
N ASP A 85 -10.85 12.92 8.90
CA ASP A 85 -11.67 13.96 8.28
C ASP A 85 -13.17 13.64 8.33
N SER A 86 -13.52 12.37 8.13
CA SER A 86 -14.89 11.86 8.26
C SER A 86 -14.91 10.34 8.45
N VAL A 87 -15.20 9.87 9.66
CA VAL A 87 -15.35 8.44 9.95
C VAL A 87 -16.42 7.79 9.04
N THR A 88 -17.56 8.47 8.82
CA THR A 88 -18.66 7.97 7.97
C THR A 88 -18.25 7.79 6.51
N TYR A 89 -17.49 8.73 5.94
CA TYR A 89 -17.00 8.60 4.57
C TYR A 89 -15.94 7.51 4.46
N ARG A 90 -15.01 7.47 5.41
CA ARG A 90 -13.86 6.54 5.41
C ARG A 90 -14.27 5.09 5.68
N SER A 91 -15.28 4.85 6.51
CA SER A 91 -15.81 3.50 6.77
C SER A 91 -16.46 2.84 5.54
N ARG A 92 -16.87 3.62 4.53
CA ARG A 92 -17.33 3.06 3.24
C ARG A 92 -16.20 2.40 2.44
N ARG A 93 -14.94 2.63 2.81
CA ARG A 93 -13.73 2.06 2.19
C ARG A 93 -13.00 1.09 3.12
N ILE A 94 -13.73 0.47 4.06
CA ILE A 94 -13.14 -0.31 5.15
C ILE A 94 -12.52 -1.65 4.72
N VAL A 95 -12.76 -2.13 3.49
CA VAL A 95 -12.25 -3.43 3.05
C VAL A 95 -10.74 -3.53 3.22
N TYR A 96 -9.98 -2.53 2.74
CA TYR A 96 -8.52 -2.56 2.85
C TYR A 96 -8.03 -2.48 4.31
N PRO A 97 -8.48 -1.52 5.15
CA PRO A 97 -8.10 -1.50 6.56
C PRO A 97 -8.53 -2.75 7.35
N ALA A 98 -9.73 -3.30 7.12
CA ALA A 98 -10.22 -4.50 7.79
C ALA A 98 -9.41 -5.75 7.44
N LEU A 99 -8.88 -5.84 6.22
CA LEU A 99 -7.96 -6.92 5.83
C LEU A 99 -6.63 -6.89 6.59
N LEU A 100 -6.29 -5.74 7.17
CA LEU A 100 -5.01 -5.50 7.86
C LEU A 100 -5.18 -5.36 9.38
N SER A 101 -6.40 -5.31 9.91
CA SER A 101 -6.67 -5.02 11.31
C SER A 101 -6.18 -6.10 12.30
N TRP A 102 -5.84 -7.28 11.81
CA TRP A 102 -5.23 -8.34 12.61
C TRP A 102 -3.72 -8.14 12.82
N VAL A 103 -3.11 -7.19 12.09
CA VAL A 103 -1.68 -6.89 12.20
C VAL A 103 -1.45 -5.93 13.36
N PRO A 104 -0.45 -6.17 14.25
CA PRO A 104 -0.13 -5.24 15.33
C PRO A 104 0.15 -3.83 14.84
N ARG A 105 -0.30 -2.83 15.62
CA ARG A 105 -0.04 -1.40 15.40
C ARG A 105 1.47 -1.10 15.33
N GLY A 106 1.80 0.07 14.80
CA GLY A 106 3.15 0.56 14.59
C GLY A 106 3.73 0.06 13.27
N MET A 107 5.05 -0.16 13.26
CA MET A 107 5.79 -0.55 12.05
C MET A 107 5.29 -1.85 11.38
N PRO A 108 4.85 -2.90 12.12
CA PRO A 108 4.32 -4.10 11.49
C PRO A 108 3.11 -3.82 10.59
N LEU A 109 2.17 -2.97 11.04
CA LEU A 109 1.01 -2.57 10.25
C LEU A 109 1.42 -1.78 9.01
N VAL A 110 2.37 -0.85 9.13
CA VAL A 110 2.90 -0.09 7.97
C VAL A 110 3.53 -1.03 6.94
N ALA A 111 4.34 -1.98 7.40
CA ALA A 111 4.94 -2.99 6.53
C ALA A 111 3.88 -3.85 5.83
N ALA A 112 2.85 -4.28 6.55
CA ALA A 112 1.75 -5.06 5.98
C ALA A 112 0.96 -4.27 4.93
N MET A 113 0.65 -3.00 5.21
CA MET A 113 0.02 -2.09 4.25
C MET A 113 0.84 -1.97 2.96
N TRP A 114 2.15 -1.80 3.09
CA TRP A 114 3.08 -1.72 1.97
C TRP A 114 3.12 -3.01 1.15
N ILE A 115 3.23 -4.17 1.81
CA ILE A 115 3.24 -5.48 1.15
C ILE A 115 1.94 -5.70 0.36
N VAL A 116 0.77 -5.38 0.94
CA VAL A 116 -0.51 -5.53 0.23
C VAL A 116 -0.59 -4.60 -0.97
N ASN A 117 -0.10 -3.37 -0.87
CA ASN A 117 -0.04 -2.45 -2.02
C ASN A 117 0.86 -2.98 -3.12
N LEU A 118 2.04 -3.53 -2.79
CA LEU A 118 2.92 -4.17 -3.77
C LEU A 118 2.26 -5.39 -4.42
N ALA A 119 1.59 -6.23 -3.63
CA ALA A 119 0.86 -7.38 -4.14
C ALA A 119 -0.28 -6.98 -5.08
N ALA A 120 -1.00 -5.89 -4.77
CA ALA A 120 -2.05 -5.34 -5.62
C ALA A 120 -1.49 -4.82 -6.95
N ILE A 121 -0.37 -4.08 -6.93
CA ILE A 121 0.30 -3.58 -8.14
C ILE A 121 0.77 -4.77 -9.00
N ALA A 122 1.45 -5.75 -8.40
CA ALA A 122 1.92 -6.94 -9.11
C ALA A 122 0.75 -7.75 -9.69
N GLY A 123 -0.34 -7.90 -8.94
CA GLY A 123 -1.57 -8.56 -9.39
C GLY A 123 -2.23 -7.84 -10.57
N ALA A 124 -2.35 -6.51 -10.51
CA ALA A 124 -2.89 -5.71 -11.60
C ALA A 124 -2.04 -5.82 -12.87
N ALA A 125 -0.70 -5.71 -12.75
CA ALA A 125 0.22 -5.88 -13.87
C ALA A 125 0.09 -7.27 -14.51
N ALA A 126 0.02 -8.32 -13.69
CA ALA A 126 -0.16 -9.70 -14.16
C ALA A 126 -1.52 -9.90 -14.86
N ALA A 127 -2.60 -9.30 -14.34
CA ALA A 127 -3.93 -9.35 -14.93
C ALA A 127 -3.98 -8.63 -16.29
N LEU A 128 -3.39 -7.44 -16.39
CA LEU A 128 -3.27 -6.69 -17.65
C LEU A 128 -2.46 -7.47 -18.68
N ALA A 129 -1.33 -8.08 -18.29
CA ALA A 129 -0.53 -8.92 -19.17
C ALA A 129 -1.30 -10.18 -19.64
N ALA A 130 -2.13 -10.77 -18.76
CA ALA A 130 -3.00 -11.89 -19.15
C ALA A 130 -4.09 -11.45 -20.14
N LEU A 131 -4.70 -10.29 -19.92
CA LEU A 131 -5.72 -9.72 -20.80
C LEU A 131 -5.15 -9.37 -22.18
N ALA A 132 -3.99 -8.71 -22.24
CA ALA A 132 -3.31 -8.36 -23.48
C ALA A 132 -3.02 -9.60 -24.35
N ARG A 133 -2.58 -10.69 -23.70
CA ARG A 133 -2.35 -11.98 -24.37
C ARG A 133 -3.65 -12.60 -24.89
N ARG A 134 -4.74 -12.55 -24.10
CA ARG A 134 -6.04 -13.11 -24.49
C ARG A 134 -6.62 -12.42 -25.72
N HIS A 135 -6.44 -11.10 -25.82
CA HIS A 135 -7.01 -10.31 -26.91
C HIS A 135 -6.06 -10.09 -28.10
N ARG A 136 -4.90 -10.78 -28.13
CA ARG A 136 -3.86 -10.60 -29.16
C ARG A 136 -3.57 -9.12 -29.43
N ALA A 137 -3.58 -8.30 -28.37
CA ALA A 137 -3.35 -6.86 -28.46
C ALA A 137 -1.93 -6.65 -28.97
N SER A 138 -1.84 -6.41 -30.27
CA SER A 138 -0.61 -6.26 -31.01
C SER A 138 -0.08 -4.85 -30.74
N TRP A 139 0.98 -4.77 -29.90
CA TRP A 139 2.03 -3.73 -29.86
C TRP A 139 1.68 -2.23 -29.65
N LEU A 140 0.43 -1.77 -29.59
CA LEU A 140 0.14 -0.32 -29.53
C LEU A 140 0.19 0.37 -28.15
N VAL A 141 0.39 -0.34 -27.04
CA VAL A 141 0.57 0.31 -25.71
C VAL A 141 2.05 0.55 -25.36
N GLY A 142 2.98 0.03 -26.17
CA GLY A 142 4.42 0.26 -26.03
C GLY A 142 4.90 1.63 -26.56
N ALA A 143 4.02 2.46 -27.13
CA ALA A 143 4.41 3.70 -27.83
C ALA A 143 3.85 5.00 -27.21
N ALA A 144 3.18 4.96 -26.05
CA ALA A 144 2.64 6.17 -25.39
C ALA A 144 3.49 6.67 -24.19
N VAL A 145 4.65 6.05 -23.96
CA VAL A 145 5.65 6.48 -22.95
C VAL A 145 7.03 6.64 -23.61
N GLY A 146 7.06 6.97 -24.90
CA GLY A 146 8.25 7.43 -25.61
C GLY A 146 8.29 8.94 -25.63
#